data_AF-A0AAV8Y5G4-F1
#
_entry.id   AF-A0AAV8Y5G4-F1
#
_cell.length_a   1.000
_cell.length_b   1.000
_cell.length_c   1.000
_cell.angle_alpha   90.00
_cell.angle_beta   90.00
_cell.angle_gamma   90.00
#
_symmetry.space_group_name_H-M   'P 1'
#
loop_
_entity.id
_entity.type
_entity.pdbx_description
1 polymer ?
#
loop_
_entity_poly.entity_id
_entity_poly.type
_entity_poly.pdbx_seq_one_letter_code
_entity_poly.pdbx_strand_id
1 'polypeptide(L)'
;MAYVNVKDWSVDQVTDWLKGLDNVIMQYNTSFLNNGVTGHQLLNLRADDLEHLGVKTLGHQEIILEAVEHLRNFHFELDKENLQMLALRLSCAANSLFKELLLVDDDCSTVQTQVMSDVHNIITTIKPLVCWLDRSPFAGDKDYIDNKTNLLQLGFEMATSAHRDIFSEKTR
;
A
#
# COMPACT_ATOMS: atom_id res chain seq x y z
N MET A 1 1.19 -13.87 10.59
CA MET A 1 1.32 -12.44 10.30
C MET A 1 1.45 -11.71 11.61
N ALA A 2 2.37 -10.76 11.75
CA ALA A 2 2.48 -9.96 12.97
C ALA A 2 1.28 -9.00 13.01
N TYR A 3 0.31 -9.29 13.87
CA TYR A 3 -0.84 -8.42 14.10
C TYR A 3 -0.41 -7.32 15.06
N VAL A 4 -0.27 -6.09 14.58
CA VAL A 4 0.07 -4.94 15.43
C VAL A 4 -1.23 -4.37 15.98
N ASN A 5 -1.63 -4.81 17.18
CA ASN A 5 -2.77 -4.23 17.86
C ASN A 5 -2.37 -2.95 18.60
N VAL A 6 -2.28 -1.83 17.86
CA VAL A 6 -1.89 -0.53 18.44
C VAL A 6 -2.83 -0.13 19.59
N LYS A 7 -4.12 -0.46 19.52
CA LYS A 7 -5.10 -0.12 20.55
C LYS A 7 -4.74 -0.68 21.93
N ASP A 8 -4.09 -1.85 21.97
CA ASP A 8 -3.72 -2.54 23.21
C ASP A 8 -2.32 -2.18 23.70
N TRP A 9 -1.64 -1.22 23.07
CA TRP A 9 -0.31 -0.81 23.51
C TRP A 9 -0.32 -0.22 24.91
N SER A 10 0.62 -0.69 25.73
CA SER A 10 0.93 -0.10 27.03
C SER A 10 1.54 1.29 26.88
N VAL A 11 1.58 2.04 27.99
CA VAL A 11 2.26 3.35 28.02
C VAL A 11 3.73 3.22 27.61
N ASP A 12 4.42 2.17 28.08
CA ASP A 12 5.82 1.92 27.72
C ASP A 12 5.97 1.70 26.20
N GLN A 13 5.08 0.92 25.58
CA GLN A 13 5.11 0.69 24.13
C GLN A 13 4.85 1.96 23.34
N VAL A 14 3.95 2.83 23.79
CA VAL A 14 3.72 4.16 23.18
C VAL A 14 4.99 5.02 23.30
N THR A 15 5.63 5.03 24.47
CA THR A 15 6.85 5.81 24.68
C THR A 15 8.04 5.29 23.88
N ASP A 16 8.12 3.97 23.67
CA ASP A 16 9.14 3.35 22.82
C ASP A 16 8.90 3.66 21.35
N TRP A 17 7.64 3.62 20.89
CA TRP A 17 7.28 4.07 19.55
C TRP A 17 7.66 5.54 19.32
N LEU A 18 7.41 6.41 20.30
CA LEU A 18 7.72 7.85 20.20
C LEU A 18 9.22 8.11 20.01
N LYS A 19 10.10 7.25 20.55
CA LYS A 19 11.56 7.33 20.35
C LYS A 19 11.97 7.03 18.91
N GLY A 20 11.13 6.34 18.14
CA GLY A 20 11.36 6.01 16.73
C GLY A 20 10.98 7.12 15.75
N LEU A 21 10.40 8.22 16.23
CA LEU A 21 10.11 9.40 15.42
C LEU A 21 11.36 10.30 15.30
N ASP A 22 11.19 11.55 14.88
CA ASP A 22 12.28 12.52 14.84
C ASP A 22 12.89 12.81 16.23
N ASN A 23 14.20 13.06 16.25
CA ASN A 23 14.94 13.39 17.48
C ASN A 23 14.34 14.58 18.25
N VAL A 24 13.71 15.53 17.54
CA VAL A 24 13.05 16.70 18.15
C VAL A 24 11.84 16.32 19.00
N ILE A 25 11.25 15.14 18.78
CA ILE A 25 10.08 14.65 19.51
C ILE A 25 10.47 13.97 20.83
N MET A 26 11.70 13.46 20.95
CA MET A 26 12.14 12.72 22.14
C MET A 26 11.98 13.47 23.45
N GLN A 27 12.02 14.82 23.41
CA GLN A 27 11.81 15.67 24.59
C GLN A 27 10.41 15.53 25.22
N TYR A 28 9.41 15.06 24.46
CA TYR A 28 8.03 14.88 24.94
C TYR A 28 7.79 13.52 25.60
N ASN A 29 8.77 12.61 25.56
CA ASN A 29 8.62 11.25 26.03
C ASN A 29 8.18 11.18 27.52
N THR A 30 8.85 11.93 28.39
CA THR A 30 8.47 12.00 29.81
C THR A 30 7.04 12.53 30.01
N SER A 31 6.57 13.45 29.14
CA SER A 31 5.21 13.96 29.22
C SER A 31 4.18 12.88 28.86
N PHE A 32 4.40 12.13 27.78
CA PHE A 32 3.55 11.00 27.40
C PHE A 32 3.50 9.92 28.49
N LEU A 33 4.66 9.58 29.07
CA LEU A 33 4.76 8.62 30.17
C LEU A 33 3.98 9.08 31.41
N ASN A 34 4.22 10.31 31.87
CA ASN A 34 3.61 10.85 33.09
C ASN A 34 2.09 11.03 32.95
N ASN A 35 1.60 11.32 31.74
CA ASN A 35 0.17 11.41 31.45
C ASN A 35 -0.46 10.04 31.12
N GLY A 36 0.33 8.96 31.13
CA GLY A 36 -0.16 7.60 30.95
C GLY A 36 -0.80 7.36 29.58
N VAL A 37 -0.25 7.95 28.51
CA VAL A 37 -0.83 7.84 27.17
C VAL A 37 -0.74 6.39 26.67
N THR A 38 -1.89 5.73 26.59
CA THR A 38 -2.05 4.36 26.09
C THR A 38 -2.22 4.32 24.57
N GLY A 39 -2.08 3.14 23.96
CA GLY A 39 -2.32 2.93 22.52
C GLY A 39 -3.71 3.37 22.05
N HIS A 40 -4.74 3.13 22.85
CA HIS A 40 -6.08 3.62 22.57
C HIS A 40 -6.16 5.16 22.52
N GLN A 41 -5.50 5.85 23.44
CA GLN A 41 -5.44 7.32 23.43
C GLN A 41 -4.59 7.82 22.26
N LEU A 42 -3.45 7.17 22.00
CA LEU A 42 -2.55 7.50 20.90
C LEU A 42 -3.29 7.54 19.55
N LEU A 43 -4.08 6.50 19.24
CA LEU A 43 -4.84 6.43 17.98
C LEU A 43 -5.89 7.54 17.81
N ASN A 44 -6.36 8.12 18.93
CA ASN A 44 -7.38 9.17 18.96
C ASN A 44 -6.82 10.58 19.19
N LEU A 45 -5.49 10.73 19.27
CA LEU A 45 -4.85 12.02 19.52
C LEU A 45 -5.26 13.07 18.48
N ARG A 46 -5.55 14.25 19.00
CA ARG A 46 -5.77 15.48 18.24
C ARG A 46 -4.72 16.52 18.61
N ALA A 47 -4.68 17.61 17.82
CA ALA A 47 -3.75 18.71 18.06
C ALA A 47 -3.94 19.34 19.45
N ASP A 48 -5.18 19.48 19.92
CA ASP A 48 -5.50 19.98 21.25
C ASP A 48 -4.99 19.04 22.36
N ASP A 49 -5.10 17.73 22.22
CA ASP A 49 -4.53 16.77 23.19
C ASP A 49 -3.00 16.93 23.28
N LEU A 50 -2.34 17.15 22.14
CA LEU A 50 -0.90 17.37 22.07
C LEU A 50 -0.47 18.66 22.78
N GLU A 51 -1.28 19.73 22.71
CA GLU A 51 -1.02 20.95 23.48
C GLU A 51 -1.08 20.71 25.00
N HIS A 52 -2.03 19.90 25.47
CA HIS A 52 -2.14 19.50 26.88
C HIS A 52 -0.96 18.63 27.33
N LEU A 53 -0.39 17.84 26.42
CA LEU A 53 0.84 17.09 26.63
C LEU A 53 2.11 17.95 26.50
N GLY A 54 1.98 19.25 26.26
CA GLY A 54 3.10 20.20 26.17
C GLY A 54 3.74 20.32 24.79
N VAL A 55 3.20 19.65 23.77
CA VAL A 55 3.62 19.75 22.37
C VAL A 55 2.91 20.95 21.73
N LYS A 56 3.45 22.15 21.91
CA LYS A 56 2.84 23.41 21.40
C LYS A 56 3.36 23.85 20.03
N THR A 57 4.51 23.33 19.62
CA THR A 57 5.10 23.68 18.33
C THR A 57 4.33 22.95 17.22
N LEU A 58 3.75 23.69 16.28
CA LEU A 58 2.96 23.14 15.18
C LEU A 58 3.70 22.04 14.41
N GLY A 59 4.95 22.27 14.01
CA GLY A 59 5.74 21.26 13.31
C GLY A 59 5.96 19.98 14.12
N HIS A 60 6.06 20.06 15.45
CA HIS A 60 6.18 18.86 16.29
C HIS A 60 4.85 18.13 16.40
N GLN A 61 3.73 18.86 16.44
CA GLN A 61 2.40 18.26 16.38
C GLN A 61 2.18 17.53 15.06
N GLU A 62 2.58 18.13 13.93
CA GLU A 62 2.47 17.53 12.60
C GLU A 62 3.21 16.21 12.50
N ILE A 63 4.49 16.17 12.95
CA ILE A 63 5.28 14.92 12.96
C ILE A 63 4.56 13.80 13.73
N ILE A 64 4.07 14.11 14.93
CA ILE A 64 3.37 13.11 15.75
C ILE A 64 2.06 12.69 15.08
N LEU A 65 1.23 13.63 14.63
CA LEU A 65 -0.07 13.34 14.04
C LEU A 65 0.04 12.57 12.72
N GLU A 66 1.04 12.86 11.89
CA GLU A 66 1.35 12.10 10.68
C GLU A 66 1.76 10.67 11.01
N ALA A 67 2.63 10.49 12.01
CA ALA A 67 3.02 9.16 12.45
C ALA A 67 1.84 8.38 13.07
N VAL A 68 0.95 9.04 13.81
CA VAL A 68 -0.29 8.42 14.32
C VAL A 68 -1.24 8.06 13.17
N GLU A 69 -1.31 8.86 12.11
CA GLU A 69 -2.10 8.53 10.92
C GLU A 69 -1.56 7.26 10.24
N HIS A 70 -0.25 7.09 10.15
CA HIS A 70 0.34 5.84 9.69
C HIS A 70 -0.05 4.66 10.59
N LEU A 71 0.01 4.82 11.92
CA LEU A 71 -0.45 3.78 12.85
C LEU A 71 -1.93 3.42 12.67
N ARG A 72 -2.81 4.40 12.46
CA ARG A 72 -4.23 4.15 12.16
C ARG A 72 -4.40 3.33 10.88
N ASN A 73 -3.68 3.68 9.83
CA ASN A 73 -3.70 2.93 8.58
C ASN A 73 -3.24 1.48 8.79
N PHE A 74 -2.17 1.26 9.55
CA PHE A 74 -1.72 -0.09 9.91
C PHE A 74 -2.76 -0.85 10.76
N HIS A 75 -3.39 -0.20 11.71
CA HIS A 75 -4.35 -0.83 12.62
C HIS A 75 -5.68 -1.19 11.94
N PHE A 76 -6.20 -0.35 11.04
CA PHE A 76 -7.53 -0.51 10.47
C PHE A 76 -7.55 -1.09 9.05
N GLU A 77 -6.50 -0.89 8.25
CA GLU A 77 -6.52 -1.22 6.82
C GLU A 77 -5.65 -2.44 6.47
N LEU A 78 -4.64 -2.79 7.27
CA LEU A 78 -3.66 -3.83 6.91
C LEU A 78 -4.28 -5.25 6.77
N ASP A 79 -5.36 -5.52 7.52
CA ASP A 79 -6.13 -6.78 7.41
C ASP A 79 -7.04 -6.80 6.17
N LYS A 80 -7.41 -5.63 5.62
CA LYS A 80 -8.27 -5.54 4.45
C LYS A 80 -7.47 -5.67 3.16
N GLU A 81 -6.33 -4.96 3.11
CA GLU A 81 -5.47 -4.92 1.93
C GLU A 81 -4.04 -4.57 2.35
N ASN A 82 -3.05 -5.21 1.74
CA ASN A 82 -1.64 -4.86 1.88
C ASN A 82 -0.88 -5.16 0.59
N LEU A 83 0.31 -4.57 0.47
CA LEU A 83 1.14 -4.68 -0.74
C LEU A 83 1.44 -6.14 -1.11
N GLN A 84 1.70 -7.00 -0.11
CA GLN A 84 1.99 -8.42 -0.34
C GLN A 84 0.78 -9.15 -0.95
N MET A 85 -0.42 -8.92 -0.42
CA MET A 85 -1.66 -9.50 -0.92
C MET A 85 -1.96 -9.03 -2.34
N LEU A 86 -1.78 -7.74 -2.62
CA LEU A 86 -1.97 -7.17 -3.96
C LEU A 86 -0.97 -7.76 -4.97
N ALA A 87 0.31 -7.84 -4.61
CA ALA A 87 1.35 -8.42 -5.46
C ALA A 87 1.09 -9.91 -5.73
N LEU A 88 0.63 -10.66 -4.72
CA LEU A 88 0.25 -12.07 -4.87
C LEU A 88 -0.93 -12.22 -5.82
N ARG A 89 -1.99 -11.42 -5.68
CA ARG A 89 -3.16 -11.44 -6.57
C ARG A 89 -2.78 -11.19 -8.02
N LEU A 90 -1.99 -10.14 -8.27
CA LEU A 90 -1.46 -9.84 -9.60
C LEU A 90 -0.62 -11.00 -10.15
N SER A 91 0.27 -11.57 -9.33
CA SER A 91 1.12 -12.70 -9.74
C SER A 91 0.30 -13.93 -10.10
N CYS A 92 -0.75 -14.24 -9.32
CA CYS A 92 -1.67 -15.34 -9.63
C CYS A 92 -2.42 -15.10 -10.94
N ALA A 93 -2.97 -13.90 -11.15
CA ALA A 93 -3.68 -13.55 -12.37
C ALA A 93 -2.77 -13.66 -13.61
N ALA A 94 -1.57 -13.08 -13.55
CA ALA A 94 -0.58 -13.14 -14.62
C ALA A 94 -0.12 -14.58 -14.92
N ASN A 95 0.14 -15.38 -13.89
CA ASN A 95 0.57 -16.77 -14.06
C ASN A 95 -0.57 -17.67 -14.59
N SER A 96 -1.82 -17.38 -14.24
CA SER A 96 -2.98 -18.09 -14.78
C SER A 96 -3.10 -17.86 -16.28
N LEU A 97 -3.07 -16.59 -16.71
CA LEU A 97 -3.09 -16.24 -18.13
C LEU A 97 -1.90 -16.83 -18.89
N PHE A 98 -0.70 -16.74 -18.32
CA PHE A 98 0.50 -17.33 -18.93
C PHE A 98 0.34 -18.84 -19.19
N LYS A 99 -0.17 -19.59 -18.21
CA LYS A 99 -0.42 -21.03 -18.37
C LYS A 99 -1.49 -21.34 -19.41
N GLU A 100 -2.54 -20.52 -19.49
CA GLU A 100 -3.57 -20.67 -20.50
C GLU A 100 -3.00 -20.46 -21.91
N LEU A 101 -2.19 -19.42 -22.09
CA LEU A 101 -1.52 -19.14 -23.37
C LEU A 101 -0.56 -20.26 -23.79
N LEU A 102 0.09 -20.97 -22.85
CA LEU A 102 0.92 -22.14 -23.17
C LEU A 102 0.13 -23.34 -23.69
N LEU A 103 -1.19 -23.38 -23.49
CA LEU A 103 -2.07 -24.46 -23.94
C LEU A 103 -2.81 -24.11 -25.23
N VAL A 104 -2.69 -22.87 -25.71
CA VAL A 104 -3.25 -22.45 -27.00
C VAL A 104 -2.40 -23.04 -28.11
N ASP A 105 -3.06 -23.71 -29.05
CA ASP A 105 -2.43 -24.26 -30.26
C ASP A 105 -2.00 -23.13 -31.20
N ASP A 106 -0.83 -23.25 -31.83
CA ASP A 106 -0.20 -22.20 -32.66
C ASP A 106 -1.08 -21.79 -33.87
N ASP A 107 -2.04 -22.66 -34.25
CA ASP A 107 -2.97 -22.45 -35.36
C ASP A 107 -4.24 -21.64 -34.96
N CYS A 108 -4.41 -21.27 -33.68
CA CYS A 108 -5.55 -20.48 -33.21
C CYS A 108 -5.33 -18.98 -33.46
N SER A 109 -5.92 -18.47 -34.54
CA SER A 109 -5.78 -17.06 -35.00
C SER A 109 -6.62 -16.04 -34.22
N THR A 110 -7.58 -16.51 -33.41
CA THR A 110 -8.48 -15.67 -32.61
C THR A 110 -8.04 -15.62 -31.15
N VAL A 111 -7.75 -14.43 -30.61
CA VAL A 111 -7.63 -14.24 -29.16
C VAL A 111 -8.99 -14.54 -28.53
N GLN A 112 -9.06 -15.61 -27.73
CA GLN A 112 -10.31 -16.02 -27.10
C GLN A 112 -10.84 -14.92 -26.16
N THR A 113 -12.16 -14.75 -26.11
CA THR A 113 -12.83 -13.79 -25.19
C THR A 113 -12.35 -13.95 -23.73
N GLN A 114 -11.95 -15.16 -23.36
CA GLN A 114 -11.37 -15.48 -22.06
C GLN A 114 -10.03 -14.74 -21.82
N VAL A 115 -9.08 -14.83 -22.76
CA VAL A 115 -7.80 -14.10 -22.70
C VAL A 115 -8.01 -12.59 -22.54
N MET A 116 -8.99 -12.00 -23.25
CA MET A 116 -9.32 -10.59 -23.11
C MET A 116 -9.84 -10.24 -21.71
N SER A 117 -10.69 -11.11 -21.14
CA SER A 117 -11.20 -10.98 -19.77
C SER A 117 -10.07 -11.09 -18.75
N ASP A 118 -9.12 -11.99 -18.96
CA ASP A 118 -7.99 -12.19 -18.05
C ASP A 118 -6.97 -11.05 -18.13
N VAL A 119 -6.69 -10.53 -19.33
CA VAL A 119 -5.90 -9.30 -19.53
C VAL A 119 -6.58 -8.13 -18.82
N HIS A 120 -7.90 -7.97 -18.98
CA HIS A 120 -8.63 -6.94 -18.25
C HIS A 120 -8.52 -7.11 -16.73
N ASN A 121 -8.69 -8.33 -16.23
CA ASN A 121 -8.54 -8.64 -14.80
C ASN A 121 -7.14 -8.25 -14.30
N ILE A 122 -6.08 -8.63 -15.00
CA ILE A 122 -4.70 -8.23 -14.66
C ILE A 122 -4.58 -6.71 -14.59
N ILE A 123 -5.04 -5.97 -15.60
CA ILE A 123 -5.00 -4.50 -15.61
C ILE A 123 -5.74 -3.90 -14.40
N THR A 124 -6.90 -4.46 -14.04
CA THR A 124 -7.65 -3.99 -12.86
C THR A 124 -6.92 -4.26 -11.55
N THR A 125 -6.16 -5.36 -11.46
CA THR A 125 -5.34 -5.70 -10.27
C THR A 125 -4.08 -4.85 -10.12
N ILE A 126 -3.57 -4.28 -11.22
CA ILE A 126 -2.40 -3.38 -11.19
C ILE A 126 -2.73 -2.08 -10.45
N LYS A 127 -3.93 -1.52 -10.65
CA LYS A 127 -4.27 -0.18 -10.16
C LYS A 127 -4.15 -0.05 -8.63
N PRO A 128 -4.74 -0.92 -7.80
CA PRO A 128 -4.56 -0.85 -6.34
C PRO A 128 -3.09 -0.96 -5.94
N LEU A 129 -2.32 -1.84 -6.61
CA LEU A 129 -0.90 -2.04 -6.31
C LEU A 129 -0.10 -0.76 -6.56
N VAL A 130 -0.34 -0.09 -7.69
CA VAL A 130 0.28 1.20 -8.03
C VAL A 130 -0.09 2.27 -6.99
N CYS A 131 -1.37 2.37 -6.62
CA CYS A 131 -1.82 3.31 -5.60
C CYS A 131 -1.21 3.06 -4.22
N TRP A 132 -0.82 1.82 -3.91
CA TRP A 132 -0.08 1.48 -2.68
C TRP A 132 1.37 1.94 -2.74
N LEU A 133 2.02 1.83 -3.89
CA LEU A 133 3.40 2.29 -4.10
C LEU A 133 3.53 3.82 -4.10
N ASP A 134 2.43 4.55 -4.29
CA ASP A 134 2.39 6.02 -4.17
C ASP A 134 2.29 6.52 -2.71
N ARG A 135 2.25 5.61 -1.73
CA ARG A 135 2.13 5.95 -0.29
C ARG A 135 3.46 5.76 0.43
N SER A 136 3.65 6.49 1.53
CA SER A 136 4.70 6.19 2.50
C SER A 136 4.56 4.75 3.01
N PRO A 137 5.66 3.99 3.20
CA PRO A 137 7.07 4.39 3.08
C PRO A 137 7.67 4.20 1.67
N PHE A 138 6.88 3.80 0.67
CA PHE A 138 7.37 3.46 -0.68
C PHE A 138 7.55 4.68 -1.57
N ALA A 139 6.74 5.73 -1.33
CA ALA A 139 6.80 6.97 -2.08
C ALA A 139 8.18 7.63 -1.99
N GLY A 140 8.81 7.88 -3.14
CA GLY A 140 10.13 8.52 -3.23
C GLY A 140 11.31 7.54 -3.27
N ASP A 141 11.10 6.26 -2.96
CA ASP A 141 12.13 5.24 -3.11
C ASP A 141 12.28 4.83 -4.58
N LYS A 142 13.52 4.86 -5.06
CA LYS A 142 13.83 4.65 -6.47
C LYS A 142 13.44 3.26 -6.96
N ASP A 143 13.69 2.21 -6.17
CA ASP A 143 13.43 0.84 -6.60
C ASP A 143 11.91 0.61 -6.74
N TYR A 144 11.11 1.16 -5.82
CA TYR A 144 9.66 1.10 -5.91
C TYR A 144 9.11 1.94 -7.07
N ILE A 145 9.69 3.11 -7.36
CA ILE A 145 9.32 3.94 -8.52
C ILE A 145 9.63 3.21 -9.84
N ASP A 146 10.81 2.61 -9.95
CA ASP A 146 11.25 1.88 -11.14
C ASP A 146 10.35 0.65 -11.36
N ASN A 147 10.07 -0.12 -10.31
CA ASN A 147 9.13 -1.26 -10.36
C ASN A 147 7.71 -0.84 -10.75
N LYS A 148 7.20 0.26 -10.19
CA LYS A 148 5.88 0.82 -10.53
C LYS A 148 5.81 1.18 -12.02
N THR A 149 6.86 1.83 -12.53
CA THR A 149 6.94 2.25 -13.94
C THR A 149 6.98 1.05 -14.87
N ASN A 150 7.83 0.06 -14.57
CA ASN A 150 7.90 -1.19 -15.32
C ASN A 150 6.55 -1.92 -15.33
N LEU A 151 5.86 -1.99 -14.19
CA LEU A 151 4.56 -2.66 -14.10
C LEU A 151 3.49 -1.97 -14.95
N LEU A 152 3.44 -0.63 -14.92
CA LEU A 152 2.52 0.15 -15.75
C LEU A 152 2.82 -0.04 -17.25
N GLN A 153 4.10 -0.07 -17.63
CA GLN A 153 4.52 -0.34 -19.00
C GLN A 153 4.08 -1.74 -19.46
N LEU A 154 4.35 -2.78 -18.67
CA LEU A 154 3.94 -4.15 -18.97
C LEU A 154 2.41 -4.30 -19.08
N GLY A 155 1.67 -3.66 -18.18
CA GLY A 155 0.21 -3.64 -18.23
C GLY A 155 -0.33 -2.95 -19.49
N PHE A 156 0.30 -1.85 -19.90
CA PHE A 156 -0.05 -1.15 -21.14
C PHE A 156 0.26 -2.00 -22.37
N GLU A 157 1.46 -2.57 -22.45
CA GLU A 157 1.86 -3.45 -23.56
C GLU A 157 0.90 -4.64 -23.69
N MET A 158 0.56 -5.29 -22.58
CA MET A 158 -0.41 -6.40 -22.53
C MET A 158 -1.79 -5.98 -23.06
N ALA A 159 -2.30 -4.83 -22.63
CA ALA A 159 -3.57 -4.29 -23.11
C ALA A 159 -3.55 -4.04 -24.62
N THR A 160 -2.48 -3.44 -25.13
CA THR A 160 -2.37 -3.12 -26.56
C THR A 160 -2.20 -4.36 -27.43
N SER A 161 -1.45 -5.36 -26.97
CA SER A 161 -1.26 -6.62 -27.69
C SER A 161 -2.57 -7.41 -27.79
N ALA A 162 -3.30 -7.54 -26.68
CA ALA A 162 -4.61 -8.21 -26.67
C ALA A 162 -5.62 -7.54 -27.61
N HIS A 163 -5.54 -6.22 -27.79
CA HIS A 163 -6.41 -5.48 -28.68
C HIS A 163 -5.98 -5.50 -30.16
N ARG A 164 -4.69 -5.69 -30.49
CA ARG A 164 -4.21 -5.68 -31.88
C ARG A 164 -4.78 -6.83 -32.71
N ASP A 165 -4.97 -8.00 -32.12
CA ASP A 165 -5.49 -9.17 -32.83
C ASP A 165 -6.98 -9.04 -33.17
N ILE A 166 -7.74 -8.19 -32.47
CA ILE A 166 -9.14 -7.89 -32.82
C ILE A 166 -9.23 -7.03 -34.10
N PHE A 167 -8.24 -6.18 -34.36
CA PHE A 167 -8.26 -5.30 -35.53
C PHE A 167 -7.75 -5.99 -36.80
N SER A 168 -6.85 -6.97 -36.69
CA SER A 168 -6.41 -7.78 -37.83
C SER A 168 -7.53 -8.68 -38.37
N GLU A 169 -8.42 -9.17 -37.49
CA GLU A 169 -9.57 -10.00 -37.91
C GLU A 169 -10.72 -9.21 -38.54
N LYS A 170 -10.95 -7.96 -38.13
CA LYS A 170 -12.02 -7.12 -38.69
C LYS A 170 -11.73 -6.57 -40.10
N THR A 171 -10.54 -6.80 -40.64
CA THR A 171 -10.10 -6.25 -41.93
C THR A 171 -10.05 -7.30 -43.05
N ARG A 172 -10.65 -8.48 -42.84
CA ARG A 172 -10.72 -9.56 -43.83
C ARG A 172 -12.18 -9.89 -44.18
#